data_AF-A0A0E2E8D2-F1
#
_entry.id   AF-A0A0E2E8D2-F1
#
_cell.length_a   1.000
_cell.length_b   1.000
_cell.length_c   1.000
_cell.angle_alpha   90.00
_cell.angle_beta   90.00
_cell.angle_gamma   90.00
#
_symmetry.space_group_name_H-M   'P 1'
#
loop_
_entity.id
_entity.type
_entity.pdbx_description
1 polymer ?
#
loop_
_entity_poly.entity_id
_entity_poly.type
_entity_poly.pdbx_seq_one_letter_code
_entity_poly.pdbx_strand_id
1 'polypeptide(L)'
;MNNKEFGPNTKGNYYIAIYYHQKNSVSNNDKSRWCITANKQYAYFNYSNENNICDESINNTFFYFSKNEPLGCDSEMIGKFIGSKTTWHGFPIRSNEVHFSEVFLDFLEQREIITKVFRRRIVRGQI
;
A
#
# COMPACT_ATOMS: atom_id res chain seq x y z
N MET A 1 16.92 10.65 12.57
CA MET A 1 16.73 10.61 11.10
C MET A 1 15.37 11.18 10.79
N ASN A 2 15.25 11.97 9.70
CA ASN A 2 14.05 12.73 9.40
C ASN A 2 13.18 12.01 8.36
N ASN A 3 11.86 12.27 8.40
CA ASN A 3 10.93 11.82 7.38
C ASN A 3 11.23 12.53 6.04
N LYS A 4 11.03 11.83 4.92
CA LYS A 4 11.15 12.44 3.58
C LYS A 4 9.76 12.68 3.02
N GLU A 5 9.49 13.91 2.59
CA GLU A 5 8.22 14.32 2.00
C GLU A 5 8.31 14.38 0.47
N PHE A 6 7.21 14.06 -0.19
CA PHE A 6 7.03 14.06 -1.63
C PHE A 6 5.69 14.71 -1.98
N GLY A 7 5.61 15.33 -3.16
CA GLY A 7 4.40 15.93 -3.69
C GLY A 7 4.49 17.46 -3.83
N PRO A 8 3.35 18.11 -4.09
CA PRO A 8 2.03 17.49 -4.29
C PRO A 8 1.99 16.68 -5.60
N ASN A 9 1.11 15.69 -5.66
CA ASN A 9 0.76 15.05 -6.92
C ASN A 9 -0.31 15.83 -7.69
N THR A 10 -0.75 15.28 -8.82
CA THR A 10 -1.79 15.88 -9.70
C THR A 10 -3.14 16.12 -9.00
N LYS A 11 -3.42 15.42 -7.90
CA LYS A 11 -4.63 15.58 -7.06
C LYS A 11 -4.39 16.43 -5.81
N GLY A 12 -3.23 17.07 -5.67
CA GLY A 12 -2.89 17.92 -4.52
C GLY A 12 -2.48 17.15 -3.26
N ASN A 13 -2.19 15.85 -3.37
CA ASN A 13 -1.80 15.01 -2.23
C ASN A 13 -0.28 14.93 -2.07
N TYR A 14 0.16 14.92 -0.82
CA TYR A 14 1.54 14.74 -0.38
C TYR A 14 1.73 13.35 0.22
N TYR A 15 2.94 12.81 0.09
CA TYR A 15 3.34 11.54 0.70
C TYR A 15 4.55 11.73 1.61
N ILE A 16 4.49 11.16 2.81
CA ILE A 16 5.57 11.17 3.78
C ILE A 16 6.12 9.75 3.92
N ALA A 17 7.36 9.55 3.49
CA ALA A 17 8.13 8.35 3.79
C ALA A 17 8.60 8.42 5.24
N ILE A 18 7.86 7.74 6.12
CA ILE A 18 8.15 7.67 7.55
C ILE A 18 9.43 6.86 7.78
N TYR A 19 10.38 7.46 8.50
CA TYR A 19 11.70 6.86 8.75
C TYR A 19 11.61 5.49 9.45
N TYR A 20 10.77 5.36 10.48
CA TYR A 20 10.67 4.11 11.23
C TYR A 20 9.88 3.00 10.51
N HIS A 21 9.29 3.28 9.34
CA HIS A 21 8.71 2.27 8.45
C HIS A 21 9.72 1.70 7.44
N GLN A 22 11.00 2.13 7.47
CA GLN A 22 11.99 1.70 6.47
C GLN A 22 12.77 0.46 6.93
N LYS A 23 13.25 -0.38 6.01
CA LYS A 23 14.04 -1.60 6.31
C LYS A 23 15.19 -1.39 7.29
N ASN A 24 15.86 -0.24 7.21
CA ASN A 24 17.04 0.08 8.04
C ASN A 24 16.67 0.61 9.43
N SER A 25 15.38 0.77 9.76
CA SER A 25 14.95 1.15 11.10
C SER A 25 15.05 -0.02 12.07
N VAL A 26 15.08 0.27 13.37
CA VAL A 26 15.02 -0.76 14.43
C VAL A 26 13.76 -1.60 14.22
N SER A 27 13.91 -2.93 14.25
CA SER A 27 12.79 -3.85 14.07
C SER A 27 11.76 -3.66 15.19
N ASN A 28 10.50 -3.59 14.80
CA ASN A 28 9.36 -3.68 15.71
C ASN A 28 8.49 -4.84 15.23
N ASN A 29 8.23 -5.81 16.10
CA ASN A 29 7.44 -7.00 15.76
C ASN A 29 6.00 -6.66 15.37
N ASP A 30 5.50 -5.48 15.78
CA ASP A 30 4.13 -5.05 15.53
C ASP A 30 3.96 -4.28 14.21
N LYS A 31 5.05 -3.98 13.49
CA LYS A 31 5.01 -3.14 12.29
C LYS A 31 5.94 -3.64 11.19
N SER A 32 5.34 -4.04 10.07
CA SER A 32 6.07 -4.32 8.84
C SER A 32 6.81 -3.09 8.31
N ARG A 33 7.98 -3.34 7.72
CA ARG A 33 8.89 -2.30 7.19
C ARG A 33 9.01 -2.43 5.69
N TRP A 34 8.98 -1.29 5.00
CA TRP A 34 9.26 -1.21 3.56
C TRP A 34 10.66 -1.72 3.26
N CYS A 35 10.76 -2.66 2.32
CA CYS A 35 12.02 -3.07 1.71
C CYS A 35 12.32 -2.30 0.41
N ILE A 36 11.40 -1.44 -0.02
CA ILE A 36 11.51 -0.55 -1.19
C ILE A 36 11.93 0.87 -0.81
N THR A 37 12.50 1.61 -1.77
CA THR A 37 12.93 3.00 -1.54
C THR A 37 11.76 3.97 -1.33
N ALA A 38 12.02 5.09 -0.67
CA ALA A 38 11.04 6.16 -0.49
C ALA A 38 10.47 6.69 -1.82
N ASN A 39 11.28 6.73 -2.89
CA ASN A 39 10.81 7.11 -4.22
C ASN A 39 9.82 6.08 -4.80
N LYS A 40 10.08 4.77 -4.63
CA LYS A 40 9.13 3.72 -5.02
C LYS A 40 7.82 3.81 -4.22
N GLN A 41 7.90 4.07 -2.91
CA GLN A 41 6.72 4.26 -2.07
C GLN A 41 5.85 5.41 -2.59
N TYR A 42 6.45 6.56 -2.91
CA TYR A 42 5.72 7.69 -3.48
C TYR A 42 5.10 7.35 -4.84
N ALA A 43 5.84 6.67 -5.71
CA ALA A 43 5.32 6.25 -7.01
C ALA A 43 4.10 5.32 -6.89
N TYR A 44 4.14 4.36 -5.95
CA TYR A 44 3.01 3.45 -5.70
C TYR A 44 1.82 4.17 -5.08
N PHE A 45 2.06 5.07 -4.11
CA PHE A 45 1.01 5.95 -3.59
C PHE A 45 0.35 6.74 -4.73
N ASN A 46 1.15 7.35 -5.60
CA ASN A 46 0.62 8.16 -6.70
C ASN A 46 -0.22 7.32 -7.66
N TYR A 47 0.28 6.13 -8.03
CA TYR A 47 -0.46 5.18 -8.86
C TYR A 47 -1.82 4.81 -8.24
N SER A 48 -1.84 4.45 -6.96
CA SER A 48 -3.07 4.11 -6.25
C SER A 48 -4.03 5.29 -6.15
N ASN A 49 -3.51 6.48 -5.87
CA ASN A 49 -4.30 7.69 -5.75
C ASN A 49 -4.90 8.11 -7.11
N GLU A 50 -4.13 8.09 -8.19
CA GLU A 50 -4.59 8.46 -9.54
C GLU A 50 -5.67 7.49 -10.06
N ASN A 51 -5.48 6.18 -9.85
CA ASN A 51 -6.38 5.13 -10.31
C ASN A 51 -7.56 4.84 -9.37
N ASN A 52 -7.69 5.59 -8.27
CA ASN A 52 -8.70 5.38 -7.23
C ASN A 52 -8.71 3.92 -6.71
N ILE A 53 -7.53 3.37 -6.44
CA ILE A 53 -7.38 2.04 -5.82
C ILE A 53 -7.63 2.20 -4.32
N CYS A 54 -8.88 2.50 -3.99
CA CYS A 54 -9.35 2.85 -2.66
C CYS A 54 -10.48 1.90 -2.28
N ASP A 55 -10.41 1.32 -1.09
CA ASP A 55 -11.55 0.59 -0.52
C ASP A 55 -12.28 1.51 0.46
N GLU A 56 -13.46 1.99 0.07
CA GLU A 56 -14.26 2.91 0.88
C GLU A 56 -14.71 2.28 2.20
N SER A 57 -14.84 0.94 2.27
CA SER A 57 -15.15 0.26 3.53
C SER A 57 -13.99 0.29 4.52
N ILE A 58 -12.80 0.74 4.10
CA ILE A 58 -11.59 0.80 4.92
C ILE A 58 -11.15 2.26 5.06
N ASN A 59 -12.02 3.13 5.58
CA ASN A 59 -11.71 4.53 5.90
C ASN A 59 -11.07 5.32 4.75
N ASN A 60 -11.49 5.07 3.50
CA ASN A 60 -10.90 5.69 2.30
C ASN A 60 -9.38 5.48 2.18
N THR A 61 -8.91 4.28 2.50
CA THR A 61 -7.49 3.92 2.41
C THR A 61 -7.13 3.54 0.98
N PHE A 62 -6.01 4.06 0.48
CA PHE A 62 -5.47 3.63 -0.81
C PHE A 62 -4.60 2.39 -0.66
N PHE A 63 -4.63 1.52 -1.68
CA PHE A 63 -3.89 0.28 -1.71
C PHE A 63 -3.08 0.12 -3.00
N TYR A 64 -1.93 -0.51 -2.89
CA TYR A 64 -1.14 -0.96 -4.04
C TYR A 64 -0.92 -2.48 -3.94
N PHE A 65 -1.03 -3.17 -5.07
CA PHE A 65 -0.87 -4.62 -5.14
C PHE A 65 0.31 -4.96 -6.05
N SER A 66 1.40 -5.44 -5.46
CA SER A 66 2.59 -5.85 -6.21
C SER A 66 2.41 -7.26 -6.77
N LYS A 67 2.77 -7.44 -8.05
CA LYS A 67 2.71 -8.75 -8.72
C LYS A 67 4.05 -9.49 -8.70
N ASN A 68 5.16 -8.76 -8.66
CA ASN A 68 6.48 -9.29 -9.02
C ASN A 68 7.51 -9.22 -7.90
N GLU A 69 7.41 -8.25 -6.99
CA GLU A 69 8.40 -8.04 -5.92
C GLU A 69 7.72 -7.81 -4.57
N PRO A 70 8.28 -8.35 -3.47
CA PRO A 70 7.90 -7.96 -2.13
C PRO A 70 8.04 -6.45 -1.92
N LEU A 71 7.10 -5.90 -1.15
CA LEU A 71 7.13 -4.51 -0.72
C LEU A 71 7.68 -4.38 0.71
N GLY A 72 7.42 -5.38 1.55
CA GLY A 72 7.90 -5.44 2.92
C GLY A 72 8.98 -6.50 3.16
N CYS A 73 9.44 -6.58 4.41
CA CYS A 73 10.53 -7.46 4.80
C CYS A 73 10.10 -8.93 4.99
N ASP A 74 8.81 -9.18 5.15
CA ASP A 74 8.23 -10.52 5.37
C ASP A 74 7.42 -10.98 4.14
N SER A 75 7.87 -10.60 2.94
CA SER A 75 7.24 -10.93 1.65
C SER A 75 5.85 -10.34 1.42
N GLU A 76 5.48 -9.27 2.14
CA GLU A 76 4.22 -8.56 1.94
C GLU A 76 4.12 -8.01 0.52
N MET A 77 3.00 -8.29 -0.15
CA MET A 77 2.77 -7.85 -1.53
C MET A 77 1.79 -6.68 -1.64
N ILE A 78 1.26 -6.19 -0.51
CA ILE A 78 0.24 -5.13 -0.48
C ILE A 78 0.82 -3.91 0.23
N GLY A 79 0.69 -2.74 -0.40
CA GLY A 79 1.00 -1.45 0.22
C GLY A 79 -0.29 -0.78 0.68
N LYS A 80 -0.34 -0.38 1.95
CA LYS A 80 -1.46 0.38 2.52
C LYS A 80 -1.06 1.83 2.71
N PHE A 81 -1.86 2.76 2.21
CA PHE A 81 -1.60 4.20 2.32
C PHE A 81 -2.72 4.88 3.07
N ILE A 82 -2.39 5.35 4.27
CA ILE A 82 -3.32 6.04 5.17
C ILE A 82 -2.94 7.52 5.26
N GLY A 83 -3.94 8.38 5.38
CA GLY A 83 -3.73 9.81 5.41
C GLY A 83 -4.96 10.55 5.85
N SER A 84 -4.81 11.85 6.06
CA SER A 84 -5.93 12.75 6.29
C SER A 84 -5.78 13.98 5.41
N LYS A 85 -6.91 14.41 4.83
CA LYS A 85 -7.02 15.56 3.91
C LYS A 85 -6.10 15.42 2.69
N THR A 86 -4.85 15.84 2.82
CA THR A 86 -3.87 15.94 1.74
C THR A 86 -2.57 15.20 2.04
N THR A 87 -2.36 14.71 3.26
CA THR A 87 -1.06 14.14 3.67
C THR A 87 -1.19 12.67 3.99
N TRP A 88 -0.42 11.86 3.27
CA TRP A 88 -0.48 10.41 3.31
C TRP A 88 0.86 9.82 3.71
N HIS A 89 0.83 8.63 4.25
CA HIS A 89 2.00 7.78 4.43
C HIS A 89 1.55 6.32 4.28
N GLY A 90 2.50 5.39 4.19
CA GLY A 90 2.14 3.99 4.05
C GLY A 90 3.04 3.03 4.78
N PHE A 91 2.61 1.78 4.75
CA PHE A 91 3.34 0.61 5.23
C PHE A 91 2.92 -0.62 4.39
N PRO A 92 3.81 -1.60 4.23
CA PRO A 92 3.44 -2.87 3.63
C PRO A 92 2.56 -3.66 4.61
N ILE A 93 1.64 -4.46 4.09
CA ILE A 93 0.76 -5.34 4.86
C ILE A 93 0.62 -6.70 4.19
N ARG A 94 0.25 -7.69 4.99
CA ARG A 94 -0.27 -8.98 4.55
C ARG A 94 -1.78 -8.90 4.32
N SER A 95 -2.28 -9.75 3.45
CA SER A 95 -3.69 -9.88 3.13
C SER A 95 -4.55 -10.39 4.28
N ASN A 96 -3.97 -11.03 5.31
CA ASN A 96 -4.71 -11.43 6.51
C ASN A 96 -4.87 -10.29 7.54
N GLU A 97 -4.23 -9.14 7.35
CA GLU A 97 -4.36 -7.96 8.21
C GLU A 97 -5.57 -7.09 7.83
N VAL A 98 -6.20 -7.37 6.68
CA VAL A 98 -7.30 -6.55 6.18
C VAL A 98 -8.32 -7.40 5.44
N HIS A 99 -9.60 -7.09 5.64
CA HIS A 99 -10.69 -7.73 4.92
C HIS A 99 -11.22 -6.78 3.86
N PHE A 100 -10.87 -7.03 2.61
CA PHE A 100 -11.35 -6.25 1.45
C PHE A 100 -12.79 -6.61 1.10
N SER A 101 -13.57 -5.62 0.70
CA SER A 101 -14.92 -5.87 0.20
C SER A 101 -14.91 -6.62 -1.13
N GLU A 102 -15.91 -7.47 -1.39
CA GLU A 102 -16.02 -8.17 -2.68
C GLU A 102 -16.15 -7.20 -3.85
N VAL A 103 -16.85 -6.07 -3.65
CA VAL A 103 -16.96 -4.98 -4.64
C VAL A 103 -15.59 -4.41 -4.99
N PHE A 104 -14.73 -4.19 -4.00
CA PHE A 104 -13.38 -3.71 -4.24
C PHE A 104 -12.52 -4.77 -4.97
N LEU A 105 -12.62 -6.05 -4.58
CA LEU A 105 -11.90 -7.14 -5.25
C LEU A 105 -12.36 -7.33 -6.70
N ASP A 106 -13.67 -7.18 -6.98
CA ASP A 106 -14.23 -7.18 -8.33
C ASP A 106 -13.67 -6.03 -9.16
N PHE A 107 -13.62 -4.82 -8.58
CA PHE A 107 -13.02 -3.66 -9.22
C PHE A 107 -11.55 -3.90 -9.60
N LEU A 108 -10.75 -4.47 -8.69
CA LEU A 108 -9.33 -4.76 -8.95
C LEU A 108 -9.16 -5.79 -10.08
N GLU A 109 -9.99 -6.84 -10.09
CA GLU A 109 -9.93 -7.90 -11.10
C GLU A 109 -10.38 -7.40 -12.48
N GLN A 110 -11.51 -6.66 -12.55
CA GLN A 110 -12.04 -6.10 -13.80
C GLN A 110 -11.08 -5.10 -14.45
N ARG A 111 -10.28 -4.38 -13.64
CA ARG A 111 -9.24 -3.46 -14.11
C ARG A 111 -7.88 -4.12 -14.33
N GLU A 112 -7.80 -5.45 -14.21
CA GLU A 112 -6.57 -6.24 -14.36
C GLU A 112 -5.42 -5.81 -13.40
N ILE A 113 -5.76 -5.10 -12.32
CA ILE A 113 -4.82 -4.72 -11.26
C ILE A 113 -4.35 -5.98 -10.53
N ILE A 114 -5.24 -6.95 -10.35
CA ILE A 114 -4.91 -8.29 -9.84
C ILE A 114 -5.45 -9.35 -10.79
N THR A 115 -4.83 -10.53 -10.78
CA THR A 115 -5.35 -11.70 -11.51
C THR A 115 -6.32 -12.48 -10.62
N LYS A 116 -7.15 -13.35 -11.23
CA LYS A 116 -8.01 -14.32 -10.51
C LYS A 116 -7.23 -15.19 -9.51
N VAL A 117 -6.00 -15.56 -9.84
CA VAL A 117 -5.12 -16.33 -8.94
C VAL A 117 -4.71 -15.46 -7.75
N PHE A 118 -4.30 -14.22 -8.01
CA PHE A 118 -3.87 -13.28 -6.98
C PHE A 118 -5.04 -12.92 -6.03
N ARG A 119 -6.23 -12.66 -6.57
CA ARG A 119 -7.46 -12.47 -5.77
C ARG A 119 -7.72 -13.63 -4.82
N ARG A 120 -7.68 -14.87 -5.31
CA ARG A 120 -7.88 -16.07 -4.47
C ARG A 120 -6.86 -16.15 -3.33
N ARG A 121 -5.61 -15.71 -3.57
CA ARG A 121 -4.58 -15.66 -2.52
C ARG A 121 -4.85 -14.56 -1.50
N ILE A 122 -5.34 -13.39 -1.92
CA ILE A 122 -5.79 -12.32 -1.00
C ILE A 122 -6.88 -12.86 -0.07
N VAL A 123 -7.94 -13.44 -0.63
CA VAL A 123 -9.09 -13.95 0.14
C VAL A 123 -8.67 -15.03 1.14
N ARG A 124 -7.64 -15.83 0.81
CA ARG A 124 -7.10 -16.88 1.68
C ARG A 124 -6.04 -16.38 2.68
N GLY A 125 -5.66 -15.10 2.66
CA GLY A 125 -4.61 -14.57 3.53
C GLY A 125 -3.20 -15.06 3.19
N GLN A 126 -2.90 -15.31 1.90
CA GLN A 126 -1.68 -15.99 1.42
C GLN A 126 -0.67 -15.08 0.70
N ILE A 127 -0.85 -13.76 0.80
CA ILE A 127 0.08 -12.72 0.29
C ILE A 127 0.19 -11.54 1.24
#